data_AF-A0A0D2C1T5-F1
#
_entry.id   AF-A0A0D2C1T5-F1
#
_cell.length_a   1.000
_cell.length_b   1.000
_cell.length_c   1.000
_cell.angle_alpha   90.00
_cell.angle_beta   90.00
_cell.angle_gamma   90.00
#
_symmetry.space_group_name_H-M   'P 1'
#
loop_
_entity.id
_entity.type
_entity.pdbx_description
1 polymer ?
#
loop_
_entity_poly.entity_id
_entity_poly.type
_entity_poly.pdbx_seq_one_letter_code
_entity_poly.pdbx_strand_id
1 'polypeptide(L)'
;MSTPEDAFSRLSLGNYLAFDDPRCDLSHRRHEVWDILSSFDKSTFAAEFRLADWNKVADPQRNSALTIPGDLEGTMLYRGCHDAAAWQALNKSLPSSVRAKMFSEKLSRRFSEQFQKFDGLQHTVRGGNEVRRKLEDILRAFRYLARIGRKDLMKRREGKATSIIVLLKVLRDVCEDQTAISSLQGSSIYHLLIRNAASDQEMFILDALEAVNFTDPSWTTTTDDLREMAHQLQRIEAALRSRSAPSRYISSTRSITNAVQARAPRRRGT
;
A
#
# COMPACT_ATOMS: atom_id res chain seq x y z
N MET A 1 -34.39 -34.07 -1.04
CA MET A 1 -34.76 -32.70 -0.61
C MET A 1 -33.56 -32.13 0.12
N SER A 2 -32.77 -31.31 -0.57
CA SER A 2 -31.59 -30.66 0.03
C SER A 2 -32.06 -29.51 0.92
N THR A 3 -31.52 -29.41 2.12
CA THR A 3 -31.81 -28.32 3.06
C THR A 3 -31.30 -26.98 2.50
N PRO A 4 -31.92 -25.84 2.89
CA PRO A 4 -31.47 -24.52 2.44
C PRO A 4 -30.01 -24.19 2.81
N GLU A 5 -29.44 -24.86 3.82
CA GLU A 5 -28.04 -24.69 4.24
C GLU A 5 -27.02 -25.19 3.20
N ASP A 6 -27.37 -26.19 2.39
CA ASP A 6 -26.47 -26.71 1.35
C ASP A 6 -26.37 -25.79 0.12
N ALA A 7 -27.34 -24.89 -0.07
CA ALA A 7 -27.32 -23.92 -1.16
C ALA A 7 -26.39 -22.72 -0.87
N PHE A 8 -26.21 -22.35 0.41
CA PHE A 8 -25.31 -21.27 0.80
C PHE A 8 -23.83 -21.67 0.79
N SER A 9 -23.53 -22.96 0.89
CA SER A 9 -22.16 -23.51 0.79
C SER A 9 -21.59 -23.46 -0.64
N ARG A 10 -22.41 -23.16 -1.66
CA ARG A 10 -22.01 -23.15 -3.08
C ARG A 10 -21.86 -21.77 -3.70
N LEU A 11 -22.16 -20.70 -2.96
CA LEU A 11 -21.64 -19.39 -3.28
C LEU A 11 -20.18 -19.39 -2.87
N SER A 12 -19.30 -19.67 -3.83
CA SER A 12 -17.84 -19.59 -3.73
C SER A 12 -17.43 -18.21 -3.19
N LEU A 13 -17.49 -18.08 -1.86
CA LEU A 13 -16.83 -17.04 -1.10
C LEU A 13 -15.35 -17.31 -1.32
N GLY A 14 -14.71 -16.45 -2.12
CA GLY A 14 -13.36 -16.63 -2.62
C GLY A 14 -12.41 -17.17 -1.56
N ASN A 15 -11.54 -18.09 -1.98
CA ASN A 15 -10.56 -18.86 -1.20
C ASN A 15 -9.88 -18.08 -0.06
N TYR A 16 -10.60 -17.84 1.03
CA TYR A 16 -10.07 -17.19 2.21
C TYR A 16 -9.63 -18.27 3.19
N LEU A 17 -8.42 -18.14 3.75
CA LEU A 17 -7.84 -19.22 4.55
C LEU A 17 -8.76 -19.56 5.73
N ALA A 18 -9.05 -20.84 5.87
CA ALA A 18 -9.72 -21.37 7.05
C ALA A 18 -8.88 -21.03 8.30
N PHE A 19 -9.55 -20.88 9.44
CA PHE A 19 -8.89 -20.55 10.71
C PHE A 19 -7.79 -21.58 11.06
N ASP A 20 -8.03 -22.85 10.75
CA ASP A 20 -7.12 -23.97 11.01
C ASP A 20 -6.16 -24.28 9.84
N ASP A 21 -6.15 -23.46 8.78
CA ASP A 21 -5.19 -23.64 7.70
C ASP A 21 -3.76 -23.44 8.22
N PRO A 22 -2.80 -24.34 7.96
CA PRO A 22 -1.41 -24.19 8.42
C PRO A 22 -0.72 -22.90 7.96
N ARG A 23 -1.21 -22.27 6.88
CA ARG A 23 -0.74 -20.97 6.37
C ARG A 23 -1.38 -19.77 7.07
N CYS A 24 -2.32 -20.02 7.98
CA CYS A 24 -3.08 -19.06 8.77
C CYS A 24 -2.56 -19.02 10.22
N ASP A 25 -1.27 -18.75 10.37
CA ASP A 25 -0.67 -18.62 11.70
C ASP A 25 -1.18 -17.36 12.44
N LEU A 26 -0.83 -17.23 13.72
CA LEU A 26 -1.24 -16.08 14.54
C LEU A 26 -0.77 -14.74 13.94
N SER A 27 0.39 -14.72 13.26
CA SER A 27 0.93 -13.51 12.64
C SER A 27 0.09 -13.07 11.44
N HIS A 28 -0.34 -14.02 10.62
CA HIS A 28 -1.24 -13.82 9.49
C HIS A 28 -2.62 -13.38 9.97
N ARG A 29 -3.21 -14.10 10.94
CA ARG A 29 -4.53 -13.75 11.49
C ARG A 29 -4.56 -12.34 12.03
N ARG A 30 -3.53 -11.95 12.79
CA ARG A 30 -3.36 -10.56 13.23
C ARG A 30 -3.37 -9.59 12.05
N HIS A 31 -2.57 -9.85 11.03
CA HIS A 31 -2.43 -8.92 9.92
C HIS A 31 -3.77 -8.67 9.24
N GLU A 32 -4.53 -9.74 9.03
CA GLU A 32 -5.85 -9.68 8.39
C GLU A 32 -6.87 -8.97 9.26
N VAL A 33 -6.92 -9.26 10.57
CA VAL A 33 -7.84 -8.57 11.48
C VAL A 33 -7.50 -7.08 11.58
N TRP A 34 -6.22 -6.70 11.63
CA TRP A 34 -5.83 -5.30 11.58
C TRP A 34 -6.18 -4.64 10.25
N ASP A 35 -6.02 -5.32 9.12
CA ASP A 35 -6.42 -4.79 7.82
C ASP A 35 -7.94 -4.53 7.78
N ILE A 36 -8.74 -5.44 8.36
CA ILE A 36 -10.19 -5.25 8.55
C ILE A 36 -10.48 -4.04 9.43
N LEU A 37 -9.95 -3.99 10.65
CA LEU A 37 -10.21 -2.90 11.60
C LEU A 37 -9.78 -1.55 11.02
N SER A 38 -8.59 -1.51 10.41
CA SER A 38 -8.08 -0.29 9.77
C SER A 38 -8.97 0.20 8.63
N SER A 39 -9.71 -0.69 7.97
CA SER A 39 -10.58 -0.29 6.86
C SER A 39 -11.76 0.58 7.31
N PHE A 40 -12.17 0.48 8.58
CA PHE A 40 -13.22 1.34 9.15
C PHE A 40 -12.71 2.74 9.51
N ASP A 41 -11.39 2.91 9.65
CA ASP A 41 -10.75 4.20 9.86
C ASP A 41 -10.37 4.84 8.51
N LYS A 42 -10.68 6.13 8.32
CA LYS A 42 -10.36 6.86 7.08
C LYS A 42 -8.88 7.26 6.98
N SER A 43 -8.19 7.44 8.09
CA SER A 43 -6.81 7.97 8.16
C SER A 43 -5.74 6.93 8.47
N THR A 44 -6.08 5.91 9.25
CA THR A 44 -5.10 5.03 9.89
C THR A 44 -4.92 3.74 9.10
N PHE A 45 -3.68 3.39 8.78
CA PHE A 45 -3.32 2.10 8.17
C PHE A 45 -3.16 1.01 9.22
N ALA A 46 -3.37 -0.26 8.83
CA ALA A 46 -3.09 -1.42 9.68
C ALA A 46 -1.67 -1.41 10.29
N ALA A 47 -0.68 -0.88 9.56
CA ALA A 47 0.70 -0.79 10.01
C ALA A 47 0.99 0.40 10.97
N GLU A 48 0.01 1.27 11.22
CA GLU A 48 0.09 2.40 12.17
C GLU A 48 -0.43 2.03 13.57
N PHE A 49 -1.11 0.90 13.72
CA PHE A 49 -1.58 0.44 15.03
C PHE A 49 -0.42 0.01 15.94
N ARG A 50 -0.57 0.27 17.25
CA ARG A 50 0.55 0.28 18.22
C ARG A 50 0.97 -1.14 18.63
N LEU A 51 2.29 -1.31 18.82
CA LEU A 51 2.91 -2.51 19.41
C LEU A 51 2.47 -2.81 20.85
N ALA A 52 1.98 -1.80 21.60
CA ALA A 52 1.43 -2.04 22.93
C ALA A 52 0.17 -2.93 22.86
N ASP A 53 -0.62 -2.80 21.79
CA ASP A 53 -1.80 -3.62 21.55
C ASP A 53 -1.41 -5.04 21.09
N TRP A 54 -0.21 -5.21 20.54
CA TRP A 54 0.36 -6.53 20.20
C TRP A 54 0.68 -7.37 21.44
N ASN A 55 1.34 -6.79 22.45
CA ASN A 55 1.68 -7.51 23.68
C ASN A 55 0.43 -7.94 24.47
N LYS A 56 -0.70 -7.24 24.29
CA LYS A 56 -1.98 -7.66 24.87
C LYS A 56 -2.52 -8.93 24.21
N VAL A 57 -2.22 -9.18 22.93
CA VAL A 57 -2.82 -10.27 22.14
C VAL A 57 -1.95 -11.52 22.06
N ALA A 58 -0.63 -11.36 22.16
CA ALA A 58 0.33 -12.46 22.09
C ALA A 58 0.41 -13.31 23.37
N ASP A 59 -0.28 -12.94 24.44
CA ASP A 59 -0.29 -13.67 25.71
C ASP A 59 -1.50 -14.63 25.76
N PRO A 60 -1.31 -15.94 25.52
CA PRO A 60 -2.39 -16.93 25.59
C PRO A 60 -2.87 -17.20 27.03
N GLN A 61 -2.13 -16.77 28.06
CA GLN A 61 -2.52 -16.91 29.47
C GLN A 61 -3.37 -15.73 29.96
N ARG A 62 -3.43 -14.64 29.20
CA ARG A 62 -4.26 -13.46 29.50
C ARG A 62 -5.72 -13.72 29.14
N ASN A 63 -6.42 -14.30 30.12
CA ASN A 63 -7.86 -14.21 30.36
C ASN A 63 -8.75 -15.24 29.64
N SER A 64 -9.47 -16.01 30.46
CA SER A 64 -10.66 -16.78 30.10
C SER A 64 -11.77 -15.94 29.44
N ALA A 65 -11.73 -14.62 29.58
CA ALA A 65 -12.59 -13.68 28.88
C ALA A 65 -11.88 -13.19 27.61
N LEU A 66 -12.40 -13.59 26.44
CA LEU A 66 -11.93 -13.17 25.11
C LEU A 66 -12.21 -11.67 24.81
N THR A 67 -12.20 -10.80 25.82
CA THR A 67 -12.60 -9.38 25.73
C THR A 67 -11.65 -8.51 26.53
N ILE A 68 -11.28 -7.34 25.99
CA ILE A 68 -10.46 -6.33 26.65
C ILE A 68 -11.38 -5.17 27.08
N PRO A 69 -11.64 -4.98 28.39
CA PRO A 69 -12.53 -3.93 28.86
C PRO A 69 -12.09 -2.53 28.40
N GLY A 70 -13.04 -1.77 27.84
CA GLY A 70 -12.79 -0.40 27.35
C GLY A 70 -12.02 -0.30 26.03
N ASP A 71 -11.69 -1.42 25.38
CA ASP A 71 -10.87 -1.47 24.16
C ASP A 71 -11.54 -2.37 23.12
N LEU A 72 -12.44 -1.78 22.30
CA LEU A 72 -13.19 -2.51 21.28
C LEU A 72 -12.28 -3.07 20.17
N GLU A 73 -11.33 -2.26 19.70
CA GLU A 73 -10.37 -2.66 18.65
C GLU A 73 -9.48 -3.80 19.15
N GLY A 74 -8.94 -3.67 20.37
CA GLY A 74 -8.17 -4.73 21.02
C GLY A 74 -8.99 -5.99 21.27
N THR A 75 -10.27 -5.85 21.64
CA THR A 75 -11.20 -6.98 21.78
C THR A 75 -11.40 -7.71 20.46
N MET A 76 -11.70 -6.98 19.38
CA MET A 76 -11.91 -7.57 18.06
C MET A 76 -10.63 -8.22 17.52
N LEU A 77 -9.48 -7.59 17.77
CA LEU A 77 -8.17 -8.16 17.43
C LEU A 77 -7.90 -9.46 18.17
N TYR A 78 -8.13 -9.49 19.49
CA TYR A 78 -7.92 -10.68 20.30
C TYR A 78 -8.84 -11.82 19.85
N ARG A 79 -10.14 -11.53 19.72
CA ARG A 79 -11.14 -12.52 19.27
C ARG A 79 -10.85 -13.02 17.87
N GLY A 80 -10.59 -12.13 16.91
CA GLY A 80 -10.30 -12.53 15.54
C GLY A 80 -9.04 -13.39 15.40
N CYS A 81 -8.07 -13.24 16.32
CA CYS A 81 -6.84 -14.03 16.32
C CYS A 81 -6.98 -15.43 16.94
N HIS A 82 -7.90 -15.59 17.89
CA HIS A 82 -7.97 -16.77 18.79
C HIS A 82 -9.30 -17.54 18.75
N ASP A 83 -10.37 -16.95 18.19
CA ASP A 83 -11.70 -17.57 18.06
C ASP A 83 -12.10 -17.73 16.59
N ALA A 84 -12.32 -18.97 16.16
CA ALA A 84 -12.65 -19.30 14.77
C ALA A 84 -13.96 -18.65 14.30
N ALA A 85 -14.95 -18.54 15.18
CA ALA A 85 -16.24 -17.91 14.84
C ALA A 85 -16.06 -16.40 14.61
N ALA A 86 -15.32 -15.71 15.48
CA ALA A 86 -14.98 -14.30 15.30
C ALA A 86 -14.14 -14.06 14.04
N TRP A 87 -13.13 -14.91 13.76
CA TRP A 87 -12.34 -14.84 12.53
C TRP A 87 -13.21 -14.91 11.28
N GLN A 88 -14.12 -15.88 11.21
CA GLN A 88 -15.02 -16.05 10.06
C GLN A 88 -15.98 -14.86 9.94
N ALA A 89 -16.55 -14.38 11.05
CA ALA A 89 -17.45 -13.24 11.05
C ALA A 89 -16.75 -11.96 10.55
N LEU A 90 -15.55 -11.68 11.04
CA LEU A 90 -14.75 -10.51 10.61
C LEU A 90 -14.41 -10.60 9.12
N ASN A 91 -13.96 -11.75 8.63
CA ASN A 91 -13.63 -11.90 7.21
C ASN A 91 -14.84 -11.86 6.27
N LYS A 92 -16.01 -12.32 6.74
CA LYS A 92 -17.28 -12.13 6.01
C LYS A 92 -17.72 -10.67 5.97
N SER A 93 -17.45 -9.91 7.03
CA SER A 93 -17.86 -8.50 7.11
C SER A 93 -17.15 -7.61 6.08
N LEU A 94 -15.89 -7.92 5.76
CA LEU A 94 -15.11 -7.13 4.83
C LEU A 94 -14.16 -8.00 3.98
N PRO A 95 -14.58 -8.41 2.77
CA PRO A 95 -13.78 -9.23 1.88
C PRO A 95 -12.42 -8.60 1.52
N SER A 96 -11.41 -9.44 1.28
CA SER A 96 -10.04 -9.06 0.91
C SER A 96 -9.97 -8.07 -0.25
N SER A 97 -10.75 -8.29 -1.30
CA SER A 97 -10.81 -7.41 -2.48
C SER A 97 -11.35 -6.01 -2.14
N VAL A 98 -12.34 -5.92 -1.25
CA VAL A 98 -12.90 -4.65 -0.74
C VAL A 98 -11.86 -3.93 0.11
N ARG A 99 -11.19 -4.66 1.02
CA ARG A 99 -10.11 -4.11 1.84
C ARG A 99 -8.96 -3.55 1.02
N ALA A 100 -8.54 -4.28 -0.03
CA ALA A 100 -7.51 -3.83 -0.95
C ALA A 100 -7.88 -2.51 -1.63
N LYS A 101 -9.15 -2.39 -2.08
CA LYS A 101 -9.66 -1.15 -2.66
C LYS A 101 -9.63 -0.01 -1.64
N MET A 102 -10.18 -0.21 -0.45
CA MET A 102 -10.22 0.81 0.62
C MET A 102 -8.81 1.25 1.04
N PHE A 103 -7.87 0.30 1.14
CA PHE A 103 -6.46 0.60 1.38
C PHE A 103 -5.88 1.49 0.27
N SER A 104 -6.08 1.12 -1.00
CA SER A 104 -5.55 1.88 -2.14
C SER A 104 -6.15 3.30 -2.24
N GLU A 105 -7.44 3.46 -1.94
CA GLU A 105 -8.11 4.76 -1.87
C GLU A 105 -7.55 5.62 -0.74
N LYS A 106 -7.32 5.02 0.43
CA LYS A 106 -6.68 5.69 1.58
C LYS A 106 -5.25 6.11 1.26
N LEU A 107 -4.47 5.23 0.64
CA LEU A 107 -3.11 5.50 0.21
C LEU A 107 -3.06 6.66 -0.79
N SER A 108 -3.92 6.63 -1.80
CA SER A 108 -4.06 7.70 -2.79
C SER A 108 -4.38 9.03 -2.12
N ARG A 109 -5.42 9.08 -1.28
CA ARG A 109 -5.80 10.30 -0.53
C ARG A 109 -4.65 10.86 0.28
N ARG A 110 -3.93 10.02 1.03
CA ARG A 110 -2.83 10.49 1.88
C ARG A 110 -1.62 11.01 1.12
N PHE A 111 -1.36 10.48 -0.08
CA PHE A 111 -0.38 11.08 -0.98
C PHE A 111 -0.86 12.41 -1.54
N SER A 112 -2.12 12.50 -1.99
CA SER A 112 -2.72 13.75 -2.46
C SER A 112 -2.66 14.86 -1.40
N GLU A 113 -2.93 14.54 -0.14
CA GLU A 113 -2.78 15.48 0.98
C GLU A 113 -1.33 15.99 1.12
N GLN A 114 -0.32 15.17 0.83
CA GLN A 114 1.08 15.62 0.90
C GLN A 114 1.45 16.51 -0.28
N PHE A 115 0.95 16.21 -1.49
CA PHE A 115 1.09 17.11 -2.63
C PHE A 115 0.44 18.47 -2.36
N GLN A 116 -0.80 18.49 -1.87
CA GLN A 116 -1.50 19.73 -1.52
C GLN A 116 -0.75 20.56 -0.47
N LYS A 117 -0.19 19.90 0.55
CA LYS A 117 0.65 20.58 1.55
C LYS A 117 1.92 21.17 0.92
N PHE A 118 2.54 20.47 -0.02
CA PHE A 118 3.72 20.94 -0.73
C PHE A 118 3.39 22.17 -1.60
N ASP A 119 2.32 22.10 -2.39
CA ASP A 119 1.85 23.21 -3.22
C ASP A 119 1.54 24.44 -2.36
N GLY A 120 0.94 24.24 -1.18
CA GLY A 120 0.70 25.31 -0.21
C GLY A 120 1.98 26.01 0.30
N LEU A 121 3.14 25.35 0.27
CA LEU A 121 4.41 25.97 0.63
C LEU A 121 4.88 27.00 -0.39
N GLN A 122 4.45 26.92 -1.65
CA GLN A 122 4.86 27.87 -2.69
C GLN A 122 4.42 29.31 -2.39
N HIS A 123 3.24 29.45 -1.78
CA HIS A 123 2.65 30.76 -1.46
C HIS A 123 2.98 31.23 -0.04
N THR A 124 3.81 30.50 0.69
CA THR A 124 4.15 30.84 2.07
C THR A 124 5.23 31.92 2.12
N VAL A 125 4.85 33.14 2.54
CA VAL A 125 5.76 34.30 2.70
C VAL A 125 6.61 34.19 3.99
N ARG A 126 6.35 33.21 4.86
CA ARG A 126 7.00 33.08 6.18
C ARG A 126 8.40 32.45 6.07
N GLY A 127 9.27 32.82 7.02
CA GLY A 127 10.72 32.61 6.98
C GLY A 127 11.20 31.20 6.59
N GLY A 128 12.27 31.15 5.80
CA GLY A 128 12.75 29.93 5.12
C GLY A 128 13.03 28.72 6.01
N ASN A 129 13.30 28.91 7.30
CA ASN A 129 13.49 27.81 8.26
C ASN A 129 12.18 27.08 8.59
N GLU A 130 11.05 27.78 8.68
CA GLU A 130 9.74 27.15 8.91
C GLU A 130 9.31 26.35 7.68
N VAL A 131 9.49 26.94 6.48
CA VAL A 131 9.22 26.28 5.20
C VAL A 131 10.07 25.03 5.04
N ARG A 132 11.37 25.09 5.37
CA ARG A 132 12.27 23.93 5.34
C ARG A 132 11.79 22.80 6.27
N ARG A 133 11.41 23.11 7.51
CA ARG A 133 10.89 22.10 8.44
C ARG A 133 9.62 21.43 7.92
N LYS A 134 8.66 22.22 7.44
CA LYS A 134 7.42 21.67 6.84
C LYS A 134 7.71 20.80 5.63
N LEU A 135 8.65 21.23 4.78
CA LEU A 135 9.10 20.46 3.63
C LEU A 135 9.71 19.12 4.05
N GLU A 136 10.58 19.11 5.07
CA GLU A 136 11.15 17.87 5.62
C GLU A 136 10.06 16.91 6.15
N ASP A 137 9.05 17.44 6.85
CA ASP A 137 7.93 16.64 7.34
C ASP A 137 7.09 16.05 6.19
N ILE A 138 6.84 16.83 5.13
CA ILE A 138 6.16 16.35 3.92
C ILE A 138 6.96 15.23 3.25
N LEU A 139 8.27 15.41 3.07
CA LEU A 139 9.14 14.40 2.45
C LEU A 139 9.23 13.13 3.30
N ARG A 140 9.26 13.27 4.63
CA ARG A 140 9.19 12.14 5.56
C ARG A 140 7.87 11.40 5.41
N ALA A 141 6.76 12.12 5.28
CA ALA A 141 5.43 11.53 5.06
C ALA A 141 5.34 10.80 3.73
N PHE A 142 5.87 11.34 2.62
CA PHE A 142 5.95 10.64 1.34
C PHE A 142 6.68 9.30 1.47
N ARG A 143 7.90 9.32 2.02
CA ARG A 143 8.70 8.09 2.21
C ARG A 143 8.00 7.10 3.12
N TYR A 144 7.37 7.58 4.19
CA TYR A 144 6.60 6.74 5.10
C TYR A 144 5.43 6.04 4.38
N LEU A 145 4.66 6.77 3.57
CA LEU A 145 3.56 6.21 2.78
C LEU A 145 4.06 5.18 1.75
N ALA A 146 5.19 5.42 1.10
CA ALA A 146 5.81 4.45 0.20
C ALA A 146 6.16 3.14 0.93
N ARG A 147 6.69 3.22 2.16
CA ARG A 147 6.94 2.02 3.00
C ARG A 147 5.67 1.29 3.40
N ILE A 148 4.59 2.03 3.69
CA ILE A 148 3.28 1.42 3.98
C ILE A 148 2.78 0.66 2.75
N GLY A 149 2.85 1.27 1.56
CA GLY A 149 2.53 0.62 0.29
C GLY A 149 3.36 -0.64 0.05
N ARG A 150 4.68 -0.58 0.29
CA ARG A 150 5.56 -1.76 0.19
C ARG A 150 5.13 -2.90 1.13
N LYS A 151 4.91 -2.58 2.42
CA LYS A 151 4.48 -3.56 3.42
C LYS A 151 3.16 -4.22 3.04
N ASP A 152 2.23 -3.43 2.51
CA ASP A 152 0.95 -3.92 2.00
C ASP A 152 1.15 -4.90 0.83
N LEU A 153 1.89 -4.49 -0.21
CA LEU A 153 2.15 -5.32 -1.40
C LEU A 153 2.84 -6.65 -1.09
N MET A 154 3.70 -6.68 -0.07
CA MET A 154 4.38 -7.90 0.38
C MET A 154 3.45 -8.89 1.08
N LYS A 155 2.42 -8.40 1.79
CA LYS A 155 1.57 -9.25 2.63
C LYS A 155 0.22 -9.58 1.99
N ARG A 156 -0.32 -8.63 1.22
CA ARG A 156 -1.64 -8.73 0.62
C ARG A 156 -1.66 -9.83 -0.45
N ARG A 157 -2.73 -10.61 -0.52
CA ARG A 157 -2.88 -11.69 -1.52
C ARG A 157 -3.65 -11.25 -2.75
N GLU A 158 -4.69 -10.44 -2.54
CA GLU A 158 -5.62 -9.99 -3.59
C GLU A 158 -5.58 -8.47 -3.76
N GLY A 159 -5.90 -7.97 -4.95
CA GLY A 159 -6.03 -6.53 -5.16
C GLY A 159 -4.72 -5.75 -5.12
N LYS A 160 -3.55 -6.41 -5.26
CA LYS A 160 -2.25 -5.71 -5.39
C LYS A 160 -2.24 -4.69 -6.52
N ALA A 161 -2.97 -4.96 -7.61
CA ALA A 161 -3.00 -4.13 -8.80
C ALA A 161 -3.41 -2.68 -8.50
N THR A 162 -4.43 -2.45 -7.66
CA THR A 162 -4.88 -1.10 -7.34
C THR A 162 -3.83 -0.32 -6.55
N SER A 163 -3.20 -0.94 -5.56
CA SER A 163 -2.09 -0.35 -4.80
C SER A 163 -0.89 -0.03 -5.69
N ILE A 164 -0.52 -0.93 -6.63
CA ILE A 164 0.56 -0.70 -7.61
C ILE A 164 0.22 0.51 -8.49
N ILE A 165 -1.00 0.58 -9.03
CA ILE A 165 -1.42 1.70 -9.89
C ILE A 165 -1.38 3.02 -9.13
N VAL A 166 -1.81 3.05 -7.86
CA VAL A 166 -1.69 4.26 -7.02
C VAL A 166 -0.23 4.68 -6.85
N LEU A 167 0.65 3.73 -6.51
CA LEU A 167 2.08 4.00 -6.35
C LEU A 167 2.72 4.49 -7.66
N LEU A 168 2.40 3.88 -8.80
CA LEU A 168 2.86 4.31 -10.11
C LEU A 168 2.38 5.73 -10.44
N LYS A 169 1.12 6.05 -10.18
CA LYS A 169 0.58 7.41 -10.38
C LYS A 169 1.34 8.43 -9.53
N VAL A 170 1.55 8.14 -8.25
CA VAL A 170 2.32 9.04 -7.36
C VAL A 170 3.76 9.20 -7.84
N LEU A 171 4.44 8.12 -8.23
CA LEU A 171 5.80 8.19 -8.76
C LEU A 171 5.87 9.00 -10.05
N ARG A 172 4.91 8.81 -10.96
CA ARG A 172 4.77 9.63 -12.15
C ARG A 172 4.59 11.10 -11.78
N ASP A 173 3.67 11.40 -10.88
CA ASP A 173 3.38 12.78 -10.49
C ASP A 173 4.62 13.44 -9.89
N VAL A 174 5.40 12.75 -9.06
CA VAL A 174 6.72 13.23 -8.60
C VAL A 174 7.70 13.44 -9.76
N CYS A 175 7.76 12.52 -10.72
CA CYS A 175 8.66 12.63 -11.88
C CYS A 175 8.29 13.75 -12.84
N GLU A 176 7.00 14.07 -12.96
CA GLU A 176 6.48 15.11 -13.85
C GLU A 176 6.36 16.47 -13.13
N ASP A 177 6.37 16.50 -11.80
CA ASP A 177 6.27 17.71 -10.99
C ASP A 177 7.43 18.68 -11.26
N GLN A 178 7.09 19.85 -11.77
CA GLN A 178 8.04 20.96 -12.03
C GLN A 178 7.98 22.02 -10.93
N THR A 179 7.12 21.81 -9.94
CA THR A 179 6.86 22.72 -8.84
C THR A 179 8.12 22.89 -8.01
N ALA A 180 8.50 24.14 -7.78
CA ALA A 180 9.58 24.53 -6.90
C ALA A 180 9.07 25.59 -5.92
N ILE A 181 9.59 25.55 -4.71
CA ILE A 181 9.34 26.57 -3.69
C ILE A 181 10.30 27.72 -3.96
N SER A 182 9.78 28.88 -4.37
CA SER A 182 10.59 30.03 -4.80
C SER A 182 11.62 30.49 -3.77
N SER A 183 11.33 30.32 -2.48
CA SER A 183 12.22 30.69 -1.38
C SER A 183 13.36 29.69 -1.11
N LEU A 184 13.40 28.54 -1.80
CA LEU A 184 14.36 27.46 -1.57
C LEU A 184 14.86 26.89 -2.91
N GLN A 185 16.13 27.10 -3.25
CA GLN A 185 16.72 26.47 -4.44
C GLN A 185 16.72 24.94 -4.33
N GLY A 186 16.42 24.25 -5.44
CA GLY A 186 16.41 22.78 -5.49
C GLY A 186 15.28 22.11 -4.70
N SER A 187 14.22 22.86 -4.37
CA SER A 187 13.12 22.41 -3.50
C SER A 187 12.06 21.54 -4.18
N SER A 188 12.24 21.18 -5.46
CA SER A 188 11.30 20.30 -6.16
C SER A 188 11.25 18.92 -5.49
N ILE A 189 10.04 18.35 -5.37
CA ILE A 189 9.86 17.00 -4.81
C ILE A 189 10.70 15.99 -5.58
N TYR A 190 10.77 16.10 -6.91
CA TYR A 190 11.62 15.25 -7.74
C TYR A 190 13.08 15.25 -7.28
N HIS A 191 13.64 16.45 -7.05
CA HIS A 191 15.02 16.58 -6.63
C HIS A 191 15.24 15.99 -5.24
N LEU A 192 14.31 16.20 -4.32
CA LEU A 192 14.45 15.81 -2.91
C LEU A 192 14.13 14.32 -2.62
N LEU A 193 13.28 13.70 -3.43
CA LEU A 193 12.92 12.28 -3.29
C LEU A 193 13.70 11.35 -4.23
N ILE A 194 14.12 11.83 -5.41
CA ILE A 194 14.72 10.98 -6.45
C ILE A 194 16.15 11.41 -6.78
N ARG A 195 16.35 12.63 -7.30
CA ARG A 195 17.64 13.02 -7.90
C ARG A 195 18.77 13.17 -6.89
N ASN A 196 18.49 13.84 -5.77
CA ASN A 196 19.47 14.14 -4.71
C ASN A 196 19.25 13.23 -3.49
N ALA A 197 18.47 12.16 -3.61
CA ALA A 197 18.35 11.17 -2.55
C ALA A 197 19.73 10.54 -2.30
N ALA A 198 20.11 10.43 -1.03
CA ALA A 198 21.40 9.84 -0.67
C ALA A 198 21.49 8.39 -1.19
N SER A 199 22.71 7.92 -1.48
CA SER A 199 22.94 6.61 -2.09
C SER A 199 22.49 5.45 -1.20
N ASP A 200 22.56 5.64 0.12
CA ASP A 200 22.11 4.70 1.16
C ASP A 200 20.59 4.74 1.42
N GLN A 201 19.87 5.73 0.86
CA GLN A 201 18.42 5.79 0.97
C GLN A 201 17.74 4.82 -0.01
N GLU A 202 16.66 4.20 0.49
CA GLU A 202 15.64 3.47 -0.26
C GLU A 202 15.22 4.21 -1.54
N MET A 203 14.97 3.49 -2.64
CA MET A 203 14.52 4.08 -3.91
C MET A 203 13.03 4.45 -3.88
N PHE A 204 12.63 5.24 -2.89
CA PHE A 204 11.27 5.77 -2.70
C PHE A 204 10.18 4.73 -3.05
N ILE A 205 9.38 4.97 -4.09
CA ILE A 205 8.31 4.06 -4.53
C ILE A 205 8.85 2.87 -5.33
N LEU A 206 9.99 2.97 -6.00
CA LEU A 206 10.54 1.86 -6.78
C LEU A 206 10.83 0.65 -5.89
N ASP A 207 11.33 0.84 -4.66
CA ASP A 207 11.52 -0.27 -3.71
C ASP A 207 10.21 -1.02 -3.40
N ALA A 208 9.07 -0.32 -3.40
CA ALA A 208 7.76 -0.94 -3.20
C ALA A 208 7.35 -1.75 -4.43
N LEU A 209 7.66 -1.27 -5.62
CA LEU A 209 7.36 -1.94 -6.89
C LEU A 209 8.28 -3.14 -7.12
N GLU A 210 9.57 -3.04 -6.81
CA GLU A 210 10.53 -4.15 -6.91
C GLU A 210 10.19 -5.30 -5.95
N ALA A 211 9.53 -5.01 -4.83
CA ALA A 211 9.03 -6.04 -3.93
C ALA A 211 7.90 -6.90 -4.56
N VAL A 212 7.31 -6.44 -5.68
CA VAL A 212 6.32 -7.21 -6.43
C VAL A 212 7.04 -8.07 -7.45
N ASN A 213 6.91 -9.39 -7.30
CA ASN A 213 7.32 -10.32 -8.34
C ASN A 213 6.31 -10.28 -9.50
N PHE A 214 6.49 -9.33 -10.43
CA PHE A 214 5.59 -9.17 -11.58
C PHE A 214 5.54 -10.43 -12.45
N THR A 215 6.54 -11.31 -12.42
CA THR A 215 6.53 -12.56 -13.20
C THR A 215 5.82 -13.72 -12.50
N ASP A 216 5.39 -13.54 -11.25
CA ASP A 216 4.68 -14.56 -10.49
C ASP A 216 3.30 -14.87 -11.11
N PRO A 217 3.07 -16.11 -11.58
CA PRO A 217 1.80 -16.50 -12.18
C PRO A 217 0.66 -16.58 -11.17
N SER A 218 0.95 -16.68 -9.87
CA SER A 218 -0.07 -16.73 -8.80
C SER A 218 -0.73 -15.36 -8.57
N TRP A 219 -0.09 -14.27 -8.99
CA TRP A 219 -0.68 -12.94 -8.92
C TRP A 219 -1.70 -12.75 -10.05
N THR A 220 -2.99 -12.73 -9.68
CA THR A 220 -4.09 -12.46 -10.60
C THR A 220 -4.24 -10.94 -10.81
N THR A 221 -4.19 -10.50 -12.06
CA THR A 221 -4.40 -9.10 -12.47
C THR A 221 -5.14 -9.05 -13.80
N THR A 222 -5.92 -8.00 -14.04
CA THR A 222 -6.63 -7.85 -15.31
C THR A 222 -5.68 -7.38 -16.42
N THR A 223 -6.06 -7.63 -17.66
CA THR A 223 -5.33 -7.11 -18.83
C THR A 223 -5.32 -5.58 -18.84
N ASP A 224 -6.39 -4.93 -18.40
CA ASP A 224 -6.48 -3.47 -18.38
C ASP A 224 -5.59 -2.86 -17.30
N ASP A 225 -5.50 -3.49 -16.12
CA ASP A 225 -4.54 -3.11 -15.09
C ASP A 225 -3.09 -3.22 -15.59
N LEU A 226 -2.74 -4.30 -16.30
CA LEU A 226 -1.40 -4.47 -16.87
C LEU A 226 -1.08 -3.40 -17.93
N ARG A 227 -2.06 -3.03 -18.76
CA ARG A 227 -1.90 -1.96 -19.75
C ARG A 227 -1.72 -0.61 -19.07
N GLU A 228 -2.51 -0.30 -18.05
CA GLU A 228 -2.38 0.93 -17.27
C GLU A 228 -1.00 0.99 -16.61
N MET A 229 -0.56 -0.09 -15.95
CA MET A 229 0.78 -0.16 -15.35
C MET A 229 1.88 0.07 -16.39
N ALA A 230 1.81 -0.58 -17.55
CA ALA A 230 2.78 -0.42 -18.62
C ALA A 230 2.83 1.03 -19.14
N HIS A 231 1.67 1.67 -19.31
CA HIS A 231 1.57 3.06 -19.74
C HIS A 231 2.16 4.02 -18.69
N GLN A 232 1.85 3.84 -17.40
CA GLN A 232 2.45 4.64 -16.34
C GLN A 232 3.98 4.47 -16.28
N LEU A 233 4.47 3.23 -16.38
CA LEU A 233 5.90 2.92 -16.35
C LEU A 233 6.66 3.54 -17.53
N GLN A 234 6.08 3.54 -18.73
CA GLN A 234 6.67 4.21 -19.90
C GLN A 234 6.80 5.72 -19.69
N ARG A 235 5.77 6.37 -19.14
CA ARG A 235 5.81 7.81 -18.81
C ARG A 235 6.86 8.11 -17.74
N ILE A 236 6.92 7.30 -16.69
CA ILE A 236 7.92 7.42 -15.62
C ILE A 236 9.33 7.27 -16.21
N GLU A 237 9.57 6.25 -17.02
CA GLU A 237 10.88 6.04 -17.63
C GLU A 237 11.31 7.22 -18.52
N ALA A 238 10.40 7.75 -19.33
CA ALA A 238 10.66 8.92 -20.16
C ALA A 238 11.02 10.15 -19.30
N ALA A 239 10.25 10.41 -18.23
CA ALA A 239 10.49 11.53 -17.31
C ALA A 239 11.80 11.38 -16.52
N LEU A 240 12.13 10.16 -16.07
CA LEU A 240 13.39 9.89 -15.38
C LEU A 240 14.60 10.13 -16.29
N ARG A 241 14.53 9.70 -17.56
CA ARG A 241 15.61 9.92 -18.53
C ARG A 241 15.78 11.40 -18.86
N SER A 242 14.69 12.12 -19.15
CA SER A 242 14.75 13.53 -19.52
C SER A 242 15.27 14.42 -18.39
N ARG A 243 15.07 14.02 -17.12
CA ARG A 243 15.50 14.78 -15.93
C ARG A 243 16.81 14.30 -15.31
N SER A 244 17.52 13.40 -16.00
CA SER A 244 18.81 12.82 -15.57
C SER A 244 18.74 12.17 -14.19
N ALA A 245 17.74 11.30 -13.98
CA ALA A 245 17.62 10.51 -12.76
C ALA A 245 18.85 9.61 -12.54
N PRO A 246 19.14 9.22 -11.29
CA PRO A 246 20.21 8.26 -10.99
C PRO A 246 20.02 6.96 -11.80
N SER A 247 21.12 6.36 -12.26
CA SER A 247 21.11 5.17 -13.12
C SER A 247 20.29 4.03 -12.56
N ARG A 248 20.34 3.82 -11.22
CA ARG A 248 19.55 2.81 -10.50
C ARG A 248 18.04 2.95 -10.72
N TYR A 249 17.52 4.19 -10.75
CA TYR A 249 16.09 4.44 -10.98
C TYR A 249 15.70 4.08 -12.41
N ILE A 250 16.56 4.41 -13.38
CA ILE A 250 16.32 4.12 -14.80
C ILE A 250 16.37 2.60 -15.05
N SER A 251 17.38 1.90 -14.50
CA SER A 251 17.51 0.45 -14.67
C SER A 251 16.38 -0.31 -14.00
N SER A 252 16.01 0.07 -12.77
CA SER A 252 14.90 -0.53 -12.02
C SER A 252 13.57 -0.36 -12.75
N THR A 253 13.24 0.88 -13.15
CA THR A 253 12.00 1.15 -13.90
C THR A 253 11.93 0.33 -15.17
N ARG A 254 13.02 0.27 -15.94
CA ARG A 254 13.08 -0.55 -17.18
C ARG A 254 12.87 -2.04 -16.91
N SER A 255 13.47 -2.57 -15.85
CA SER A 255 13.28 -3.96 -15.43
C SER A 255 11.80 -4.26 -15.15
N ILE A 256 11.15 -3.39 -14.38
CA ILE A 256 9.72 -3.52 -14.05
C ILE A 256 8.86 -3.39 -15.31
N THR A 257 9.13 -2.41 -16.19
CA THR A 257 8.45 -2.25 -17.48
C THR A 257 8.48 -3.53 -18.30
N ASN A 258 9.67 -4.14 -18.45
CA ASN A 258 9.83 -5.38 -19.20
C ASN A 258 9.03 -6.53 -18.58
N ALA A 259 9.04 -6.66 -17.25
CA ALA A 259 8.30 -7.70 -16.54
C ALA A 259 6.78 -7.55 -16.71
N VAL A 260 6.25 -6.32 -16.64
CA VAL A 260 4.82 -6.04 -16.87
C VAL A 260 4.44 -6.30 -18.33
N GLN A 261 5.26 -5.85 -19.28
CA GLN A 261 5.00 -6.05 -20.72
C GLN A 261 5.05 -7.51 -21.13
N ALA A 262 5.92 -8.32 -20.52
CA ALA A 262 5.98 -9.76 -20.78
C ALA A 262 4.66 -10.47 -20.43
N ARG A 263 3.87 -9.91 -19.50
CA ARG A 263 2.54 -10.42 -19.13
C ARG A 263 1.39 -9.76 -19.86
N ALA A 264 1.58 -8.57 -20.42
CA ALA A 264 0.55 -7.92 -21.21
C ALA A 264 0.37 -8.68 -22.54
N PRO A 265 -0.85 -9.12 -22.88
CA PRO A 265 -1.08 -9.81 -24.16
C PRO A 265 -0.71 -8.90 -25.32
N ARG A 266 0.17 -9.39 -26.21
CA ARG A 266 0.52 -8.69 -27.45
C ARG A 266 -0.76 -8.48 -28.26
N ARG A 267 -1.02 -7.25 -28.71
CA ARG A 267 -2.09 -6.99 -29.68
C ARG A 267 -1.87 -7.93 -30.86
N ARG A 268 -2.77 -8.90 -31.08
CA ARG A 268 -2.88 -9.53 -32.39
C ARG A 268 -3.35 -8.43 -33.31
N GLY A 269 -2.49 -8.03 -34.24
CA GLY A 269 -2.87 -7.09 -35.30
C GLY A 269 -4.07 -7.66 -36.04
N THR A 270 -5.11 -6.84 -36.12
CA THR A 270 -6.15 -6.93 -37.16
C THR A 270 -5.55 -6.55 -38.49
#